data_AF-A0A7C7ULI5-F1
#
_entry.id   AF-A0A7C7ULI5-F1
#
_cell.length_a   1.000
_cell.length_b   1.000
_cell.length_c   1.000
_cell.angle_alpha   90.00
_cell.angle_beta   90.00
_cell.angle_gamma   90.00
#
_symmetry.space_group_name_H-M   'P 1'
#
loop_
_entity.id
_entity.type
_entity.pdbx_description
1 polymer ?
#
loop_
_entity_poly.entity_id
_entity_poly.type
_entity_poly.pdbx_seq_one_letter_code
_entity_poly.pdbx_strand_id
1 'polypeptide(L)'
;MVGRTGVDSGTAKFITRAVAVLGGMAAIVIALILQLVAATGARVGLSATYLLLAVTPAATEEPLKQLGVLIVALKQPRWIRTKRDGLAVGALAGLSFGVAESLFYVIGGAGVERILSICMHIGASAVGGLGMFYASKRKYMSMLGWLGLAVVIHFLWNYIAITIAFVL
;
A
#
# COMPACT_ATOMS: atom_id res chain seq x y z
N MET A 1 23.93 30.49 8.68
CA MET A 1 24.32 29.11 8.32
C MET A 1 23.75 28.17 9.37
N VAL A 2 22.62 27.53 9.10
CA VAL A 2 22.03 26.56 10.05
C VAL A 2 22.75 25.23 9.85
N GLY A 3 23.44 24.76 10.89
CA GLY A 3 24.20 23.52 10.88
C GLY A 3 23.32 22.34 10.48
N ARG A 4 23.60 21.76 9.31
CA ARG A 4 23.10 20.43 8.95
C ARG A 4 23.80 19.44 9.86
N THR A 5 23.15 19.03 10.95
CA THR A 5 23.47 17.78 11.64
C THR A 5 23.29 16.67 10.61
N GLY A 6 24.39 16.25 9.99
CA GLY A 6 24.40 15.30 8.90
C GLY A 6 23.99 13.93 9.43
N VAL A 7 22.70 13.61 9.36
CA VAL A 7 22.26 12.21 9.45
C VAL A 7 22.98 11.45 8.34
N ASP A 8 23.81 10.48 8.73
CA ASP A 8 24.58 9.68 7.81
C ASP A 8 23.65 8.83 6.91
N SER A 9 24.20 8.31 5.81
CA SER A 9 23.41 7.61 4.81
C SER A 9 22.80 6.29 5.32
N GLY A 10 23.37 5.67 6.35
CA GLY A 10 22.86 4.46 6.97
C GLY A 10 21.63 4.76 7.83
N THR A 11 21.74 5.74 8.72
CA THR A 11 20.63 6.17 9.58
C THR A 11 19.42 6.64 8.76
N ALA A 12 19.65 7.37 7.66
CA ALA A 12 18.60 7.80 6.74
C ALA A 12 17.84 6.62 6.09
N LYS A 13 18.57 5.58 5.66
CA LYS A 13 17.99 4.36 5.08
C LYS A 13 17.18 3.60 6.12
N PHE A 14 17.70 3.48 7.34
CA PHE A 14 16.99 2.82 8.44
C PHE A 14 15.66 3.51 8.74
N ILE A 15 15.66 4.83 8.96
CA ILE A 15 14.43 5.60 9.27
C ILE A 15 13.41 5.45 8.14
N THR A 16 13.84 5.56 6.88
CA THR A 16 12.93 5.45 5.74
C THR A 16 12.24 4.08 5.69
N ARG A 17 13.00 3.00 5.93
CA ARG A 17 12.47 1.64 5.98
C ARG A 17 11.54 1.43 7.17
N ALA A 18 11.91 1.94 8.35
CA ALA A 18 11.08 1.88 9.54
C ALA A 18 9.74 2.59 9.34
N VAL A 19 9.75 3.79 8.74
CA VAL A 19 8.52 4.53 8.41
C VAL A 19 7.65 3.78 7.40
N ALA A 20 8.26 3.15 6.39
CA ALA A 20 7.52 2.34 5.43
C ALA A 20 6.81 1.14 6.12
N VAL A 21 7.53 0.43 7.00
CA VAL A 21 6.98 -0.71 7.76
C VAL A 21 5.88 -0.26 8.71
N LEU A 22 6.14 0.76 9.53
CA LEU A 22 5.14 1.27 10.47
C LEU A 22 3.91 1.85 9.77
N GLY A 23 4.12 2.53 8.64
CA GLY A 23 3.04 3.06 7.80
C GLY A 23 2.17 1.96 7.22
N GLY A 24 2.77 0.90 6.66
CA GLY A 24 2.05 -0.26 6.16
C GLY A 24 1.27 -0.99 7.26
N MET A 25 1.86 -1.20 8.44
CA MET A 25 1.15 -1.80 9.56
C MET A 25 0.00 -0.93 10.08
N ALA A 26 0.20 0.39 10.21
CA ALA A 26 -0.85 1.29 10.69
C ALA A 26 -2.01 1.45 9.68
N ALA A 27 -1.69 1.34 8.38
CA ALA A 27 -2.67 1.45 7.30
C ALA A 27 -3.78 0.41 7.40
N ILE A 28 -3.52 -0.78 7.95
CA ILE A 28 -4.54 -1.82 8.02
C ILE A 28 -5.71 -1.45 8.93
N VAL A 29 -5.42 -0.88 10.11
CA VAL A 29 -6.47 -0.51 11.06
C VAL A 29 -7.38 0.55 10.45
N ILE A 30 -6.79 1.54 9.79
CA ILE A 30 -7.53 2.61 9.13
C ILE A 30 -8.33 2.05 7.94
N ALA A 31 -7.72 1.20 7.12
CA ALA A 31 -8.37 0.58 5.98
C ALA A 31 -9.59 -0.24 6.41
N LEU A 32 -9.45 -1.08 7.46
CA LEU A 32 -10.55 -1.88 8.00
C LEU A 32 -11.70 -1.01 8.51
N ILE A 33 -11.40 0.10 9.20
CA ILE A 33 -12.43 1.05 9.66
C ILE A 33 -13.16 1.67 8.47
N LEU A 34 -12.42 2.15 7.46
CA LEU A 34 -13.03 2.76 6.26
C LEU A 34 -13.88 1.75 5.48
N GLN A 35 -13.42 0.51 5.37
CA GLN A 35 -14.15 -0.57 4.71
C GLN A 35 -15.42 -0.95 5.49
N LEU A 36 -15.38 -1.00 6.82
CA LEU A 36 -16.56 -1.26 7.65
C LEU A 36 -17.62 -0.17 7.47
N VAL A 37 -17.21 1.11 7.48
CA VAL A 37 -18.12 2.23 7.23
C VAL A 37 -18.74 2.13 5.82
N ALA A 38 -17.93 1.85 4.80
CA ALA A 38 -18.41 1.67 3.43
C ALA A 38 -19.41 0.51 3.30
N ALA A 39 -19.16 -0.61 3.99
CA ALA A 39 -20.03 -1.77 4.00
C ALA A 39 -21.41 -1.49 4.63
N THR A 40 -21.48 -0.67 5.69
CA THR A 40 -22.76 -0.30 6.33
C THR A 40 -23.66 0.57 5.46
N GLY A 41 -23.09 1.30 4.48
CA GLY A 41 -23.84 2.16 3.57
C GLY A 41 -24.32 1.48 2.27
N ALA A 42 -23.79 0.31 1.93
CA ALA A 42 -24.03 -0.34 0.65
C ALA A 42 -25.21 -1.33 0.72
N ARG A 43 -26.41 -0.90 0.35
CA ARG A 43 -27.53 -1.81 -0.01
C ARG A 43 -27.65 -1.84 -1.53
N VAL A 44 -26.85 -2.68 -2.19
CA VAL A 44 -26.83 -2.82 -3.65
C VAL A 44 -26.92 -4.29 -4.05
N GLY A 45 -27.34 -4.57 -5.29
CA GLY A 45 -27.45 -5.95 -5.80
C GLY A 45 -26.11 -6.72 -5.74
N LEU A 46 -26.17 -8.04 -5.86
CA LEU A 46 -25.01 -8.95 -5.71
C LEU A 46 -23.80 -8.56 -6.59
N SER A 47 -24.03 -8.22 -7.86
CA SER A 47 -22.96 -7.83 -8.79
C SER A 47 -22.28 -6.50 -8.41
N ALA A 48 -23.06 -5.52 -7.99
CA ALA A 48 -22.53 -4.24 -7.50
C ALA A 48 -21.77 -4.43 -6.18
N THR A 49 -22.20 -5.38 -5.35
CA THR A 49 -21.53 -5.72 -4.09
C THR A 49 -20.13 -6.28 -4.36
N TYR A 50 -19.95 -7.18 -5.33
CA TYR A 50 -18.62 -7.72 -5.67
C TYR A 50 -17.64 -6.66 -6.16
N LEU A 51 -18.11 -5.74 -7.01
CA LEU A 51 -17.28 -4.64 -7.49
C LEU A 51 -16.86 -3.70 -6.34
N LEU A 52 -17.79 -3.39 -5.42
CA LEU A 52 -17.49 -2.58 -4.24
C LEU A 52 -16.48 -3.28 -3.32
N LEU A 53 -16.68 -4.58 -3.04
CA LEU A 53 -15.75 -5.37 -2.24
C LEU A 53 -14.36 -5.50 -2.88
N ALA A 54 -14.25 -5.42 -4.21
CA ALA A 54 -12.95 -5.44 -4.87
C ALA A 54 -12.25 -4.07 -4.86
N VAL A 55 -12.99 -2.99 -5.18
CA VAL A 55 -12.40 -1.67 -5.40
C VAL A 55 -12.18 -0.89 -4.11
N THR A 56 -13.07 -1.01 -3.12
CA THR A 56 -12.97 -0.23 -1.89
C THR A 56 -11.72 -0.56 -1.09
N PRO A 57 -11.33 -1.84 -0.88
CA PRO A 57 -10.07 -2.16 -0.25
C PRO A 57 -8.88 -1.62 -1.04
N ALA A 58 -8.82 -1.88 -2.36
CA ALA A 58 -7.71 -1.41 -3.19
C ALA A 58 -7.52 0.12 -3.16
N ALA A 59 -8.63 0.87 -3.27
CA ALA A 59 -8.62 2.33 -3.29
C ALA A 59 -8.31 2.97 -1.92
N THR A 60 -8.54 2.25 -0.82
CA THR A 60 -8.22 2.75 0.53
C THR A 60 -6.81 2.31 0.95
N GLU A 61 -6.47 1.05 0.72
CA GLU A 61 -5.25 0.44 1.23
C GLU A 61 -3.98 0.93 0.54
N GLU A 62 -3.94 0.99 -0.79
CA GLU A 62 -2.71 1.41 -1.48
C GLU A 62 -2.30 2.85 -1.12
N PRO A 63 -3.21 3.85 -1.11
CA PRO A 63 -2.84 5.19 -0.64
C PRO A 63 -2.39 5.22 0.82
N LEU A 64 -3.06 4.48 1.71
CA LEU A 64 -2.72 4.45 3.13
C LEU A 64 -1.35 3.81 3.39
N LYS A 65 -1.02 2.70 2.71
CA LYS A 65 0.31 2.06 2.78
C LYS A 65 1.43 3.03 2.42
N GLN A 66 1.19 3.88 1.42
CA GLN A 66 2.18 4.84 0.94
C GLN A 66 2.24 6.14 1.76
N LEU A 67 1.32 6.40 2.69
CA LEU A 67 1.25 7.68 3.40
C LEU A 67 2.54 7.99 4.18
N GLY A 68 3.09 7.01 4.90
CA GLY A 68 4.36 7.15 5.60
C GLY A 68 5.52 7.44 4.64
N VAL A 69 5.57 6.73 3.52
CA VAL A 69 6.59 6.91 2.47
C VAL A 69 6.45 8.28 1.81
N LEU A 70 5.22 8.75 1.58
CA LEU A 70 4.93 10.06 1.03
C LEU A 70 5.46 11.18 1.94
N ILE A 71 5.26 11.07 3.25
CA ILE A 71 5.81 12.03 4.21
C ILE A 71 7.34 12.10 4.09
N VAL A 72 8.02 10.95 3.98
CA VAL A 72 9.47 10.91 3.75
C VAL A 72 9.84 11.53 2.41
N ALA A 73 9.14 11.20 1.33
CA ALA A 73 9.37 11.75 0.00
C ALA A 73 9.26 13.29 -0.01
N LEU A 74 8.30 13.86 0.72
CA LEU A 74 8.04 15.30 0.76
C LEU A 74 8.98 16.06 1.71
N LYS A 75 9.31 15.49 2.89
CA LYS A 75 10.12 16.15 3.92
C LYS A 75 11.61 15.86 3.79
N GLN A 76 11.98 14.69 3.30
CA GLN A 76 13.37 14.24 3.12
C GLN A 76 13.56 13.60 1.73
N PRO A 77 13.31 14.34 0.62
CA PRO A 77 13.39 13.80 -0.74
C PRO A 77 14.74 13.19 -1.10
N ARG A 78 15.80 13.62 -0.41
CA ARG A 78 17.16 13.07 -0.52
C ARG A 78 17.30 11.63 -0.03
N TRP A 79 16.29 11.05 0.63
CA TRP A 79 16.28 9.67 1.13
C TRP A 79 15.65 8.68 0.14
N ILE A 80 14.88 9.17 -0.84
CA ILE A 80 14.32 8.38 -1.96
C ILE A 80 14.91 8.95 -3.26
N ARG A 81 16.16 8.58 -3.56
CA ARG A 81 16.95 9.24 -4.61
C ARG A 81 16.69 8.68 -5.98
N THR A 82 16.42 7.39 -6.04
CA THR A 82 16.29 6.60 -7.26
C THR A 82 14.94 5.91 -7.32
N LYS A 83 14.55 5.47 -8.53
CA LYS A 83 13.37 4.62 -8.72
C LYS A 83 13.46 3.34 -7.87
N ARG A 84 14.66 2.76 -7.75
CA ARG A 84 14.91 1.57 -6.93
C ARG A 84 14.64 1.81 -5.45
N ASP A 85 15.00 2.98 -4.93
CA ASP A 85 14.69 3.34 -3.54
C ASP A 85 13.17 3.39 -3.34
N GLY A 86 12.45 4.03 -4.27
CA GLY A 86 10.98 4.11 -4.25
C GLY A 86 10.32 2.73 -4.29
N LEU A 87 10.72 1.88 -5.24
CA LEU A 87 10.26 0.50 -5.36
C LEU A 87 10.51 -0.29 -4.06
N ALA A 88 11.71 -0.20 -3.50
CA ALA A 88 12.09 -0.97 -2.30
C ALA A 88 11.29 -0.53 -1.06
N VAL A 89 11.11 0.77 -0.84
CA VAL A 89 10.35 1.26 0.33
C VAL A 89 8.85 1.01 0.16
N GLY A 90 8.33 1.08 -1.06
CA GLY A 90 6.96 0.69 -1.37
C GLY A 90 6.72 -0.80 -1.15
N ALA A 91 7.63 -1.66 -1.64
CA ALA A 91 7.59 -3.10 -1.42
C ALA A 91 7.61 -3.47 0.07
N LEU A 92 8.42 -2.76 0.87
CA LEU A 92 8.46 -2.95 2.32
C LEU A 92 7.15 -2.53 3.00
N ALA A 93 6.54 -1.43 2.58
CA ALA A 93 5.22 -1.03 3.06
C ALA A 93 4.17 -2.11 2.73
N GLY A 94 4.17 -2.62 1.50
CA GLY A 94 3.29 -3.72 1.06
C GLY A 94 3.52 -5.01 1.84
N LEU A 95 4.77 -5.42 2.05
CA LEU A 95 5.12 -6.60 2.87
C LEU A 95 4.56 -6.46 4.29
N SER A 96 4.82 -5.32 4.94
CA SER A 96 4.38 -5.10 6.32
C SER A 96 2.86 -5.09 6.45
N PHE A 97 2.16 -4.52 5.47
CA PHE A 97 0.70 -4.58 5.41
C PHE A 97 0.21 -6.01 5.17
N GLY A 98 0.72 -6.71 4.16
CA GLY A 98 0.27 -8.07 3.83
C GLY A 98 0.53 -9.07 4.97
N VAL A 99 1.63 -8.92 5.70
CA VAL A 99 1.90 -9.69 6.93
C VAL A 99 0.89 -9.33 8.02
N ALA A 100 0.67 -8.04 8.28
CA ALA A 100 -0.34 -7.62 9.26
C ALA A 100 -1.73 -8.16 8.90
N GLU A 101 -2.13 -8.01 7.64
CA GLU A 101 -3.39 -8.52 7.09
C GLU A 101 -3.52 -10.03 7.29
N SER A 102 -2.47 -10.77 6.96
CA SER A 102 -2.46 -12.21 7.17
C SER A 102 -2.59 -12.60 8.64
N LEU A 103 -2.12 -11.76 9.58
CA LEU A 103 -2.31 -11.99 11.02
C LEU A 103 -3.74 -11.64 11.47
N PHE A 104 -4.33 -10.55 10.96
CA PHE A 104 -5.72 -10.18 11.30
C PHE A 104 -6.74 -11.17 10.73
N TYR A 105 -6.50 -11.72 9.53
CA TYR A 105 -7.37 -12.73 8.92
C TYR A 105 -7.10 -14.16 9.43
N VAL A 106 -6.30 -14.39 10.48
CA VAL A 106 -6.06 -15.73 11.09
C VAL A 106 -7.35 -16.49 11.45
N ILE A 107 -8.50 -15.82 11.51
CA ILE A 107 -9.83 -16.43 11.73
C ILE A 107 -10.34 -17.24 10.50
N GLY A 108 -9.68 -17.21 9.33
CA GLY A 108 -10.16 -17.83 8.08
C GLY A 108 -9.29 -18.93 7.42
N GLY A 109 -8.20 -19.40 8.06
CA GLY A 109 -7.36 -20.51 7.54
C GLY A 109 -6.11 -20.09 6.73
N ALA A 110 -5.00 -20.81 6.90
CA ALA A 110 -3.65 -20.46 6.40
C ALA A 110 -3.24 -21.25 5.14
N GLY A 111 -3.71 -20.82 3.97
CA GLY A 111 -3.42 -21.46 2.67
C GLY A 111 -2.44 -20.70 1.77
N VAL A 112 -2.19 -21.26 0.57
CA VAL A 112 -1.32 -20.69 -0.48
C VAL A 112 -1.80 -19.31 -0.92
N GLU A 113 -3.11 -19.09 -0.87
CA GLU A 113 -3.78 -17.83 -1.22
C GLU A 113 -3.25 -16.66 -0.39
N ARG A 114 -2.88 -16.89 0.88
CA ARG A 114 -2.28 -15.84 1.73
C ARG A 114 -0.90 -15.44 1.26
N ILE A 115 -0.07 -16.41 0.90
CA ILE A 115 1.28 -16.13 0.38
C ILE A 115 1.16 -15.33 -0.92
N LEU A 116 0.24 -15.72 -1.79
CA LEU A 116 -0.01 -14.99 -3.03
C LEU A 116 -0.57 -13.58 -2.76
N SER A 117 -1.45 -13.41 -1.77
CA SER A 117 -1.93 -12.09 -1.35
C SER A 117 -0.79 -11.21 -0.83
N ILE A 118 0.11 -11.74 0.01
CA ILE A 118 1.30 -11.03 0.47
C ILE A 118 2.17 -10.61 -0.72
N CYS A 119 2.42 -11.52 -1.67
CA CYS A 119 3.18 -11.21 -2.88
C CYS A 119 2.51 -10.12 -3.72
N MET A 120 1.18 -10.13 -3.82
CA MET A 120 0.42 -9.07 -4.48
C MET A 120 0.62 -7.72 -3.77
N HIS A 121 0.46 -7.66 -2.45
CA HIS A 121 0.67 -6.43 -1.68
C HIS A 121 2.08 -5.87 -1.88
N ILE A 122 3.10 -6.73 -1.87
CA ILE A 122 4.48 -6.33 -2.18
C ILE A 122 4.57 -5.71 -3.58
N GLY A 123 4.01 -6.37 -4.59
CA GLY A 123 4.04 -5.93 -5.98
C GLY A 123 3.30 -4.62 -6.20
N ALA A 124 2.03 -4.53 -5.80
CA ALA A 124 1.20 -3.34 -5.93
C ALA A 124 1.83 -2.14 -5.21
N SER A 125 2.25 -2.33 -3.95
CA SER A 125 2.86 -1.25 -3.18
C SER A 125 4.27 -0.89 -3.66
N ALA A 126 5.02 -1.79 -4.29
CA ALA A 126 6.27 -1.39 -4.98
C ALA A 126 5.97 -0.38 -6.09
N VAL A 127 4.94 -0.64 -6.91
CA VAL A 127 4.46 0.29 -7.95
C VAL A 127 4.02 1.62 -7.33
N GLY A 128 3.28 1.60 -6.21
CA GLY A 128 2.93 2.80 -5.45
C GLY A 128 4.16 3.57 -4.95
N GLY A 129 5.18 2.86 -4.48
CA GLY A 129 6.46 3.43 -4.04
C GLY A 129 7.26 4.08 -5.16
N LEU A 130 7.12 3.62 -6.41
CA LEU A 130 7.65 4.33 -7.58
C LEU A 130 6.98 5.71 -7.72
N GLY A 131 5.68 5.80 -7.44
CA GLY A 131 4.97 7.08 -7.33
C GLY A 131 5.60 8.00 -6.28
N MET A 132 5.99 7.48 -5.12
CA MET A 132 6.65 8.24 -4.06
C MET A 132 8.03 8.77 -4.46
N PHE A 133 8.77 8.03 -5.30
CA PHE A 133 9.97 8.58 -5.94
C PHE A 133 9.64 9.81 -6.79
N TYR A 134 8.58 9.79 -7.60
CA TYR A 134 8.16 10.96 -8.38
C TYR A 134 7.67 12.12 -7.48
N ALA A 135 7.02 11.81 -6.36
CA ALA A 135 6.65 12.81 -5.35
C ALA A 135 7.88 13.54 -4.79
N SER A 136 8.97 12.81 -4.52
CA SER A 136 10.24 13.40 -4.06
C SER A 136 10.86 14.37 -5.06
N LYS A 137 10.51 14.24 -6.34
CA LYS A 137 10.92 15.11 -7.45
C LYS A 137 9.86 16.16 -7.80
N ARG A 138 8.81 16.32 -6.98
CA ARG A 138 7.68 17.24 -7.19
C ARG A 138 6.88 16.97 -8.48
N LYS A 139 6.94 15.74 -9.00
CA LYS A 139 6.21 15.30 -10.20
C LYS A 139 4.89 14.63 -9.80
N TYR A 140 3.95 15.41 -9.27
CA TYR A 140 2.74 14.89 -8.63
C TYR A 140 1.78 14.16 -9.57
N MET A 141 1.65 14.58 -10.82
CA MET A 141 0.82 13.85 -11.79
C MET A 141 1.39 12.46 -12.10
N SER A 142 2.72 12.34 -12.19
CA SER A 142 3.36 11.03 -12.31
C SER A 142 3.16 10.20 -11.03
N MET A 143 3.28 10.81 -9.84
CA MET A 143 3.00 10.12 -8.58
C MET A 143 1.57 9.56 -8.56
N LEU A 144 0.56 10.37 -8.91
CA LEU A 144 -0.84 9.93 -8.95
C LEU A 144 -1.06 8.82 -9.98
N GLY A 145 -0.43 8.89 -11.15
CA GLY A 145 -0.51 7.83 -12.16
C GLY A 145 0.02 6.49 -11.65
N TRP A 146 1.17 6.49 -10.96
CA TRP A 146 1.73 5.26 -10.38
C TRP A 146 0.93 4.74 -9.18
N LEU A 147 0.38 5.64 -8.34
CA LEU A 147 -0.50 5.25 -7.24
C LEU A 147 -1.82 4.67 -7.77
N GLY A 148 -2.41 5.29 -8.80
CA GLY A 148 -3.58 4.77 -9.49
C GLY A 148 -3.34 3.40 -10.11
N LEU A 149 -2.17 3.18 -10.72
CA LEU A 149 -1.79 1.86 -11.24
C LEU A 149 -1.68 0.81 -10.12
N ALA A 150 -1.11 1.17 -8.96
CA ALA A 150 -1.06 0.27 -7.80
C ALA A 150 -2.48 -0.13 -7.33
N VAL A 151 -3.39 0.84 -7.24
CA VAL A 151 -4.80 0.60 -6.92
C VAL A 151 -5.44 -0.34 -7.96
N VAL A 152 -5.20 -0.14 -9.25
CA VAL A 152 -5.74 -1.01 -10.31
C VAL A 152 -5.21 -2.44 -10.19
N ILE A 153 -3.91 -2.63 -9.95
CA ILE A 153 -3.31 -3.96 -9.79
C ILE A 153 -3.96 -4.70 -8.61
N HIS A 154 -4.09 -4.02 -7.47
CA HIS A 154 -4.72 -4.58 -6.29
C HIS A 154 -6.22 -4.87 -6.53
N PHE A 155 -6.95 -3.93 -7.12
CA PHE A 155 -8.35 -4.13 -7.48
C PHE A 155 -8.54 -5.39 -8.35
N LEU A 156 -7.71 -5.58 -9.37
CA LEU A 156 -7.79 -6.75 -10.24
C LEU A 156 -7.54 -8.05 -9.47
N TRP A 157 -6.59 -8.06 -8.54
CA TRP A 157 -6.38 -9.20 -7.64
C TRP A 157 -7.63 -9.53 -6.83
N ASN A 158 -8.20 -8.53 -6.14
CA ASN A 158 -9.41 -8.73 -5.33
C ASN A 158 -10.59 -9.20 -6.18
N TYR A 159 -10.76 -8.61 -7.36
CA TYR A 159 -11.83 -8.98 -8.29
C TYR A 159 -11.70 -10.45 -8.73
N ILE A 160 -10.50 -10.90 -9.10
CA ILE A 160 -10.23 -12.29 -9.47
C ILE A 160 -10.48 -13.22 -8.26
N ALA A 161 -9.92 -12.89 -7.09
CA ALA A 161 -10.06 -13.72 -5.89
C ALA A 161 -11.52 -13.89 -5.45
N ILE A 162 -12.30 -12.81 -5.44
CA ILE A 162 -13.74 -12.84 -5.15
C ILE A 162 -14.48 -13.66 -6.19
N THR A 163 -14.18 -13.47 -7.48
CA THR A 163 -14.83 -14.24 -8.55
C THR A 163 -14.57 -15.73 -8.37
N ILE A 164 -13.34 -16.14 -8.09
CA ILE A 164 -13.00 -17.55 -7.82
C ILE A 164 -13.76 -18.06 -6.59
N ALA A 165 -13.82 -17.30 -5.51
CA ALA A 165 -14.43 -17.76 -4.26
C ALA A 165 -15.95 -17.89 -4.28
N PHE A 166 -16.66 -17.11 -5.12
CA PHE A 166 -18.12 -17.02 -5.11
C PHE A 166 -18.80 -17.52 -6.38
N VAL A 167 -18.05 -17.79 -7.46
CA VAL A 167 -18.61 -18.22 -8.75
C VAL A 167 -18.15 -19.62 -9.17
N LEU A 168 -16.96 -20.05 -8.74
CA LEU A 168 -16.39 -21.37 -9.03
C LEU A 168 -16.48 -22.27 -7.80
#